data_AF-A0A1H3PCL4-F1
#
_entry.id   AF-A0A1H3PCL4-F1
#
_cell.length_a   1.000
_cell.length_b   1.000
_cell.length_c   1.000
_cell.angle_alpha   90.00
_cell.angle_beta   90.00
_cell.angle_gamma   90.00
#
_symmetry.space_group_name_H-M   'P 1'
#
loop_
_entity.id
_entity.type
_entity.pdbx_description
1 polymer ?
#
loop_
_entity_poly.entity_id
_entity_poly.type
_entity_poly.pdbx_seq_one_letter_code
_entity_poly.pdbx_strand_id
1 'polypeptide(L)'
;MWQGVREHRGLLWVGAGVAALGLYGFVATFQPDAHFGRVLAAYGGVFVAGSLAWGVVVDKFRPDRYDVAGALLCLAGVAVIMYAPRV
;
A
#
# COMPACT_ATOMS: atom_id res chain seq x y z
N MET A 1 -3.83 -13.22 1.02
CA MET A 1 -4.71 -13.57 2.16
C MET A 1 -6.18 -13.31 1.82
N TRP A 2 -6.58 -12.06 1.53
CA TRP A 2 -7.96 -11.68 1.20
C TRP A 2 -8.61 -12.59 0.15
N GLN A 3 -8.00 -12.72 -1.04
CA GLN A 3 -8.51 -13.60 -2.10
C GLN A 3 -8.63 -15.05 -1.63
N GLY A 4 -7.67 -15.55 -0.83
CA GLY A 4 -7.73 -16.92 -0.31
C GLY A 4 -8.92 -17.17 0.61
N VAL A 5 -9.27 -16.20 1.45
CA VAL A 5 -10.41 -16.27 2.37
C VAL A 5 -11.73 -16.02 1.63
N ARG A 6 -11.80 -14.97 0.81
CA ARG A 6 -13.03 -14.52 0.14
C ARG A 6 -13.41 -15.35 -1.09
N GLU A 7 -12.43 -15.87 -1.82
CA GLU A 7 -12.65 -16.70 -3.01
C GLU A 7 -12.41 -18.19 -2.74
N HIS A 8 -12.26 -18.59 -1.46
CA HIS A 8 -12.05 -19.98 -1.05
C HIS A 8 -10.92 -20.72 -1.76
N ARG A 9 -9.82 -20.04 -2.10
CA ARG A 9 -8.67 -20.62 -2.83
C ARG A 9 -7.78 -21.59 -2.02
N GLY A 10 -8.24 -22.01 -0.84
CA GLY A 10 -7.58 -23.01 0.00
C GLY A 10 -6.55 -22.46 0.99
N LEU A 11 -6.23 -23.28 2.00
CA LEU A 11 -5.37 -22.94 3.14
C LEU A 11 -3.94 -22.55 2.73
N LEU A 12 -3.39 -23.18 1.69
CA LEU A 12 -2.04 -22.86 1.19
C LEU A 12 -1.97 -21.43 0.64
N TRP A 13 -3.00 -20.99 -0.09
CA TRP A 13 -3.07 -19.62 -0.63
C TRP A 13 -3.21 -18.57 0.46
N VAL A 14 -3.99 -18.90 1.50
CA VAL A 14 -4.12 -18.06 2.69
C VAL A 14 -2.79 -17.99 3.45
N GLY A 15 -2.16 -19.13 3.72
CA GLY A 15 -0.87 -19.23 4.41
C GLY A 15 0.25 -18.47 3.71
N ALA A 16 0.38 -18.62 2.39
CA ALA A 16 1.32 -17.83 1.58
C ALA A 16 1.04 -16.32 1.70
N GLY A 17 -0.25 -15.93 1.70
CA GLY A 17 -0.65 -14.55 1.90
C GLY A 17 -0.30 -13.98 3.28
N VAL A 18 -0.44 -14.78 4.34
CA VAL A 18 -0.05 -14.39 5.70
C VAL A 18 1.47 -14.25 5.80
N ALA A 19 2.22 -15.21 5.26
CA ALA A 19 3.67 -15.18 5.24
C ALA A 19 4.20 -13.94 4.49
N ALA A 20 3.62 -13.62 3.32
CA ALA A 20 4.00 -12.43 2.55
C ALA A 20 3.73 -11.12 3.31
N LEU A 21 2.58 -11.00 3.98
CA LEU A 21 2.25 -9.80 4.79
C LEU A 21 3.14 -9.70 6.03
N GLY A 22 3.41 -10.82 6.70
CA GLY A 22 4.32 -10.87 7.84
C GLY A 22 5.74 -10.47 7.44
N LEU A 23 6.23 -10.99 6.32
CA LEU A 23 7.55 -10.64 5.78
C LEU A 23 7.63 -9.16 5.41
N TYR A 24 6.59 -8.60 4.77
CA TYR A 24 6.52 -7.17 4.48
C TYR A 24 6.62 -6.32 5.76
N GLY A 25 5.82 -6.63 6.78
CA GLY A 25 5.86 -5.92 8.05
C GLY A 25 7.21 -6.04 8.75
N PHE A 26 7.84 -7.22 8.69
CA PHE A 26 9.17 -7.45 9.24
C PHE A 26 10.24 -6.65 8.49
N VAL A 27 10.24 -6.66 7.15
CA VAL A 27 11.20 -5.89 6.34
C VAL A 27 11.08 -4.39 6.61
N ALA A 28 9.87 -3.87 6.82
CA ALA A 28 9.66 -2.48 7.18
C ALA A 28 10.35 -2.06 8.49
N THR A 29 10.69 -3.00 9.39
CA THR A 29 11.44 -2.70 10.62
C THR A 29 12.91 -2.35 10.38
N PHE A 30 13.47 -2.73 9.24
CA PHE A 30 14.85 -2.38 8.87
C PHE A 30 14.99 -0.97 8.30
N GLN A 31 13.93 -0.17 8.30
CA GLN A 31 13.98 1.19 7.78
C GLN A 31 14.93 2.06 8.63
N PRO A 32 16.00 2.64 8.02
CA PRO A 32 17.08 3.31 8.77
C PRO A 32 16.77 4.77 9.15
N ASP A 33 15.65 5.33 8.68
CA ASP A 33 15.31 6.74 8.85
C ASP A 33 14.68 7.01 10.23
N ALA A 34 15.23 7.96 10.97
CA ALA A 34 14.80 8.32 12.32
C ALA A 34 13.38 8.93 12.34
N HIS A 35 12.89 9.47 11.21
CA HIS A 35 11.53 10.02 11.11
C HIS A 35 10.52 8.97 10.65
N PHE A 36 10.38 7.89 11.44
CA PHE A 36 9.48 6.76 11.17
C PHE A 36 8.06 7.19 10.76
N GLY A 37 7.48 8.20 11.42
CA GLY A 37 6.13 8.69 11.10
C GLY A 37 5.99 9.30 9.70
N ARG A 38 7.04 9.97 9.19
CA ARG A 38 7.04 10.53 7.84
C ARG A 38 7.13 9.42 6.81
N VAL A 39 8.04 8.47 7.02
CA VAL A 39 8.19 7.31 6.14
C VAL A 39 6.88 6.50 6.10
N LEU A 40 6.26 6.26 7.25
CA LEU A 40 4.99 5.54 7.33
C LEU A 40 3.88 6.26 6.54
N ALA A 41 3.83 7.60 6.61
CA ALA A 41 2.90 8.38 5.79
C ALA A 41 3.19 8.23 4.28
N ALA A 42 4.47 8.20 3.88
CA ALA A 42 4.86 7.93 2.50
C ALA A 42 4.42 6.54 2.03
N TYR A 43 4.65 5.50 2.84
CA TYR A 43 4.19 4.15 2.56
C TYR A 43 2.67 4.08 2.43
N GLY A 44 1.93 4.77 3.30
CA GLY A 44 0.46 4.82 3.22
C GLY A 44 -0.05 5.38 1.88
N GLY A 45 0.48 6.52 1.44
CA GLY A 45 0.04 7.11 0.16
C GLY A 45 0.44 6.28 -1.07
N VAL A 46 1.66 5.73 -1.08
CA VAL A 46 2.10 4.81 -2.14
C VAL A 46 1.28 3.52 -2.14
N PHE A 47 0.92 3.02 -0.96
CA PHE A 47 0.09 1.83 -0.81
C PHE A 47 -1.31 2.02 -1.38
N VAL A 48 -1.93 3.18 -1.18
CA VAL A 48 -3.24 3.51 -1.79
C VAL A 48 -3.14 3.47 -3.32
N ALA A 49 -2.18 4.17 -3.91
CA ALA A 49 -1.99 4.19 -5.36
C ALA A 49 -1.65 2.79 -5.91
N GLY A 50 -0.76 2.06 -5.24
CA GLY A 50 -0.36 0.70 -5.61
C GLY A 50 -1.51 -0.30 -5.52
N SER A 51 -2.40 -0.18 -4.53
CA SER A 51 -3.58 -1.05 -4.39
C SER A 51 -4.55 -0.87 -5.55
N LEU A 52 -4.77 0.37 -6.00
CA LEU A 52 -5.60 0.65 -7.17
C LEU A 52 -4.95 0.15 -8.45
N ALA A 53 -3.64 0.36 -8.63
CA ALA A 53 -2.89 -0.17 -9.77
C ALA A 53 -2.92 -1.70 -9.82
N TRP A 54 -2.80 -2.38 -8.68
CA TRP A 54 -2.95 -3.82 -8.58
C TRP A 54 -4.35 -4.27 -8.99
N GLY A 55 -5.39 -3.62 -8.47
CA GLY A 55 -6.78 -3.90 -8.85
C GLY A 55 -6.97 -3.81 -10.36
N VAL A 56 -6.37 -2.81 -11.03
CA VAL A 56 -6.43 -2.67 -12.49
C VAL A 56 -5.80 -3.85 -13.21
N VAL A 57 -4.59 -4.24 -12.81
CA VAL A 57 -3.79 -5.25 -13.52
C VAL A 57 -4.29 -6.67 -13.26
N VAL A 58 -4.63 -6.99 -12.01
CA VAL A 58 -4.90 -8.36 -11.56
C VAL A 58 -6.40 -8.63 -11.46
N ASP A 59 -7.16 -7.68 -10.92
CA ASP A 59 -8.59 -7.85 -10.67
C ASP A 59 -9.47 -7.26 -11.80
N LYS A 60 -8.86 -6.72 -12.87
CA LYS A 60 -9.52 -6.03 -13.99
C LYS A 60 -10.45 -4.88 -13.55
N PHE A 61 -10.14 -4.30 -12.39
CA PHE A 61 -10.85 -3.15 -11.84
C PHE A 61 -10.72 -1.94 -12.77
N ARG A 62 -11.80 -1.19 -12.93
CA ARG A 62 -11.82 0.05 -13.71
C ARG A 62 -11.93 1.23 -12.74
N PRO A 63 -10.82 1.90 -12.40
CA PRO A 63 -10.84 3.02 -11.48
C PRO A 63 -11.70 4.13 -12.06
N ASP A 64 -12.54 4.69 -11.21
CA ASP A 64 -13.34 5.85 -11.56
C ASP A 64 -12.54 7.15 -11.34
N ARG A 65 -13.16 8.28 -11.71
CA ARG A 65 -12.54 9.60 -11.56
C ARG A 65 -12.21 9.95 -10.10
N TYR A 66 -12.95 9.40 -9.14
CA TYR A 66 -12.76 9.65 -7.72
C TYR A 66 -11.63 8.79 -7.14
N ASP A 67 -11.49 7.55 -7.60
CA ASP A 67 -10.35 6.68 -7.27
C ASP A 67 -9.04 7.32 -7.69
N VAL A 68 -8.98 7.83 -8.93
CA VAL A 68 -7.80 8.52 -9.46
C VAL A 68 -7.52 9.81 -8.69
N ALA A 69 -8.56 10.63 -8.45
CA ALA A 69 -8.39 11.86 -7.68
C ALA A 69 -7.92 11.59 -6.25
N GLY A 70 -8.46 10.56 -5.58
CA GLY A 70 -8.05 10.13 -4.25
C GLY A 70 -6.60 9.64 -4.23
N ALA A 71 -6.19 8.83 -5.20
CA ALA A 71 -4.81 8.38 -5.33
C ALA A 71 -3.85 9.57 -5.49
N LEU A 72 -4.18 10.53 -6.36
CA LEU A 72 -3.38 11.74 -6.56
C LEU A 72 -3.31 12.59 -5.28
N LEU A 73 -4.41 12.71 -4.54
CA LEU A 73 -4.43 13.45 -3.28
C LEU A 73 -3.55 12.77 -2.22
N CYS A 74 -3.60 11.45 -2.11
CA CYS A 74 -2.71 10.69 -1.24
C CYS A 74 -1.23 10.91 -1.61
N LEU A 75 -0.89 10.82 -2.90
CA LEU A 75 0.48 11.06 -3.37
C LEU A 75 0.94 12.50 -3.16
N ALA A 76 0.06 13.48 -3.37
CA ALA A 76 0.34 14.88 -3.07
C ALA A 76 0.59 15.09 -1.57
N GLY A 77 -0.21 14.45 -0.70
CA GLY A 77 0.00 14.46 0.75
C GLY A 77 1.36 13.88 1.14
N VAL A 78 1.78 12.77 0.52
CA VAL A 78 3.13 12.22 0.68
C VAL A 78 4.20 13.22 0.26
N ALA A 79 4.02 13.85 -0.90
CA ALA A 79 4.95 14.86 -1.40
C ALA A 79 5.07 16.05 -0.44
N VAL A 80 3.98 16.52 0.16
CA VAL A 80 4.02 17.59 1.18
C VAL A 80 4.75 17.09 2.44
N ILE A 81 4.39 15.91 2.96
CA ILE A 81 4.97 15.38 4.20
C ILE A 81 6.47 15.11 4.06
N MET A 82 6.96 14.67 2.91
CA MET A 82 8.38 14.46 2.61
C MET A 82 9.09 15.77 2.25
N TYR A 83 8.48 16.49 1.31
CA TYR A 83 8.90 17.68 0.57
C TYR A 83 9.02 19.01 1.32
N ALA A 84 8.11 19.25 2.26
CA ALA A 84 7.88 20.58 2.77
C ALA A 84 9.12 21.15 3.49
N PRO A 85 9.53 22.40 3.19
CA PRO A 85 10.60 23.08 3.90
C PRO A 85 10.30 23.13 5.39
N ARG A 86 11.28 22.77 6.21
CA ARG A 86 11.20 22.89 7.66
C ARG A 86 12.18 23.98 8.06
N VAL A 87 11.62 25.12 8.45
CA VAL A 87 12.37 26.25 9.00
C VAL A 87 12.68 25.96 10.47
#